data_AF-A0A816R740-F1
#
_entry.id   AF-A0A816R740-F1
#
_cell.length_a   1.000
_cell.length_b   1.000
_cell.length_c   1.000
_cell.angle_alpha   90.00
_cell.angle_beta   90.00
_cell.angle_gamma   90.00
#
_symmetry.space_group_name_H-M   'P 1'
#
loop_
_entity.id
_entity.type
_entity.pdbx_description
1 polymer ?
#
loop_
_entity_poly.entity_id
_entity_poly.type
_entity_poly.pdbx_seq_one_letter_code
_entity_poly.pdbx_strand_id
1 'polypeptide(L)'
;MASPALTTGYRNLTLPVSLLRTLASTRFTAPLFHCKHSPRLISSSRRFTCLSSLQTDSTIQTTLSSSGYPEYNRLMPCPAHNFPPRIEHMVVLEDVRVADYISKQLDLPPLYVADLIEFGAVHYALVCPKPPLTATPEQVKLFKEVTSPSVLSKRTSIKGKTVREAQKTFRVTHVNQFVEAGTYLRVHVHPKRSPRCYEIDWKSRIIAVTDSYVVLDKPAGTTVGGTTDNIEESCATFASRALDLVEPLKTTHQIDNCTEGCVIFARTKEYCSVFHTKIRNKEVKKLYRALAAGPLPCGIFSHYMRPVNMAPRLVSEDADSIKGWHLCQLEILECKKIPWPDAATEKEHNIEDCGWTSRDFAYECTINLLTGKTHQIRAQLAACGAPLVGDSMYMPAAIAETVNPEINPYGKGKEHCTMEESDKETAVAEWIDRHGKEPKVGIGLQACQISWEDDDGKHFYEAGTPWWR
;
A
#
# COMPACT_ATOMS: atom_id res chain seq x y z
N MET A 1 -50.00 -13.30 -55.59
CA MET A 1 -49.65 -14.73 -55.56
C MET A 1 -48.90 -14.99 -54.26
N ALA A 2 -49.21 -15.87 -53.33
CA ALA A 2 -50.35 -16.73 -53.01
C ALA A 2 -49.97 -17.28 -51.60
N SER A 3 -50.81 -17.09 -50.58
CA SER A 3 -50.67 -17.73 -49.25
C SER A 3 -51.01 -19.24 -49.35
N PRO A 4 -50.69 -20.11 -48.37
CA PRO A 4 -51.31 -20.18 -47.01
C PRO A 4 -50.27 -20.47 -45.89
N ALA A 5 -50.42 -20.10 -44.61
CA ALA A 5 -51.47 -20.28 -43.58
C ALA A 5 -51.45 -21.63 -42.82
N LEU A 6 -51.59 -21.50 -41.49
CA LEU A 6 -52.14 -22.42 -40.46
C LEU A 6 -51.12 -23.12 -39.52
N THR A 7 -51.00 -22.66 -38.25
CA THR A 7 -51.66 -23.15 -36.99
C THR A 7 -50.72 -24.09 -36.22
N THR A 8 -50.56 -24.14 -34.90
CA THR A 8 -51.29 -23.73 -33.68
C THR A 8 -50.41 -24.14 -32.48
N GLY A 9 -50.54 -23.54 -31.30
CA GLY A 9 -50.19 -24.24 -30.05
C GLY A 9 -49.60 -23.40 -28.91
N TYR A 10 -50.35 -23.32 -27.81
CA TYR A 10 -50.11 -22.55 -26.59
C TYR A 10 -49.18 -23.24 -25.56
N ARG A 11 -48.62 -22.39 -24.67
CA ARG A 11 -48.27 -22.58 -23.22
C ARG A 11 -46.92 -23.20 -22.78
N ASN A 12 -46.17 -22.30 -22.13
CA ASN A 12 -45.64 -22.35 -20.75
C ASN A 12 -44.17 -22.73 -20.46
N LEU A 13 -43.53 -21.75 -19.80
CA LEU A 13 -42.63 -21.84 -18.64
C LEU A 13 -41.29 -22.60 -18.80
N THR A 14 -40.21 -21.85 -18.96
CA THR A 14 -39.16 -21.64 -17.93
C THR A 14 -37.99 -20.84 -18.53
N LEU A 15 -37.68 -19.68 -17.96
CA LEU A 15 -36.46 -18.93 -18.23
C LEU A 15 -35.56 -19.04 -16.99
N PRO A 16 -34.30 -19.51 -17.11
CA PRO A 16 -33.32 -19.35 -16.04
C PRO A 16 -32.69 -17.96 -16.09
N VAL A 17 -32.64 -17.38 -14.89
CA VAL A 17 -31.97 -16.15 -14.50
C VAL A 17 -30.46 -16.35 -14.51
N SER A 18 -29.70 -15.53 -15.26
CA SER A 18 -28.38 -14.98 -14.86
C SER A 18 -27.70 -14.23 -16.01
N LEU A 19 -28.01 -12.95 -16.20
CA LEU A 19 -27.18 -12.02 -16.97
C LEU A 19 -27.25 -10.66 -16.28
N LEU A 20 -26.31 -10.40 -15.37
CA LEU A 20 -25.86 -9.07 -14.92
C LEU A 20 -24.75 -9.24 -13.87
N ARG A 21 -23.50 -9.14 -14.34
CA ARG A 21 -22.22 -9.05 -13.60
C ARG A 21 -21.27 -8.39 -14.61
N THR A 22 -20.45 -7.35 -14.36
CA THR A 22 -19.92 -6.70 -13.17
C THR A 22 -19.26 -5.38 -13.63
N LEU A 23 -19.19 -4.33 -12.79
CA LEU A 23 -18.33 -3.17 -13.09
C LEU A 23 -16.85 -3.56 -12.92
N ALA A 24 -16.12 -3.65 -14.04
CA ALA A 24 -14.66 -3.69 -14.19
C ALA A 24 -13.85 -4.50 -13.15
N SER A 25 -13.46 -5.73 -13.53
CA SER A 25 -12.27 -6.40 -12.97
C SER A 25 -11.03 -5.88 -13.69
N THR A 26 -10.06 -5.32 -12.97
CA THR A 26 -8.69 -5.12 -13.48
C THR A 26 -7.99 -6.47 -13.57
N ARG A 27 -8.06 -7.13 -14.74
CA ARG A 27 -7.28 -8.34 -15.00
C ARG A 27 -5.87 -7.94 -15.43
N PHE A 28 -4.88 -8.30 -14.62
CA PHE A 28 -3.47 -8.25 -15.00
C PHE A 28 -3.13 -9.57 -15.71
N THR A 29 -2.81 -9.53 -17.00
CA THR A 29 -2.32 -10.70 -17.75
C THR A 29 -0.80 -10.72 -17.72
N ALA A 30 -0.21 -11.62 -16.92
CA ALA A 30 1.22 -11.96 -17.03
C ALA A 30 1.39 -13.13 -18.02
N PRO A 31 2.39 -13.10 -18.93
CA PRO A 31 2.66 -14.20 -19.83
C PRO A 31 3.32 -15.37 -19.09
N LEU A 32 2.79 -16.58 -19.31
CA LEU A 32 3.34 -17.84 -18.81
C LEU A 32 4.66 -18.18 -19.53
N PHE A 33 5.78 -18.13 -18.82
CA PHE A 33 7.02 -18.76 -19.29
C PHE A 33 6.98 -20.26 -18.96
N HIS A 34 6.97 -21.09 -20.00
CA HIS A 34 7.18 -22.53 -19.91
C HIS A 34 8.67 -22.82 -19.65
N CYS A 35 9.03 -23.28 -18.45
CA CYS A 35 10.33 -23.87 -18.19
C CYS A 35 10.18 -25.40 -18.08
N LYS A 36 10.84 -26.13 -18.99
CA LYS A 36 10.86 -27.59 -19.02
C LYS A 36 11.82 -28.11 -17.95
N HIS A 37 11.32 -28.86 -16.97
CA HIS A 37 12.15 -29.70 -16.10
C HIS A 37 12.40 -31.07 -16.72
N SER A 38 13.64 -31.55 -16.66
CA SER A 38 14.03 -32.95 -16.80
C SER A 38 14.46 -33.51 -15.44
N PRO A 39 14.22 -34.80 -15.12
CA PRO A 39 14.43 -35.35 -13.78
C PRO A 39 15.80 -36.03 -13.65
N ARG A 40 16.38 -36.01 -12.44
CA ARG A 40 17.40 -37.00 -12.02
C ARG A 40 17.26 -37.37 -10.54
N LEU A 41 17.68 -38.60 -10.28
CA LEU A 41 17.30 -39.52 -9.21
C LEU A 41 18.10 -39.35 -7.90
N ILE A 42 17.39 -39.57 -6.79
CA ILE A 42 17.70 -40.42 -5.61
C ILE A 42 19.16 -40.52 -5.13
N SER A 43 19.42 -40.13 -3.88
CA SER A 43 20.06 -41.01 -2.89
C SER A 43 19.78 -40.57 -1.44
N SER A 44 19.75 -41.58 -0.56
CA SER A 44 19.29 -41.57 0.84
C SER A 44 20.41 -41.39 1.87
N SER A 45 20.12 -40.78 3.03
CA SER A 45 20.24 -41.46 4.34
C SER A 45 19.79 -40.60 5.56
N ARG A 46 18.92 -41.22 6.36
CA ARG A 46 18.67 -41.21 7.84
C ARG A 46 19.51 -40.27 8.72
N ARG A 47 19.10 -39.78 9.89
CA ARG A 47 17.89 -39.77 10.76
C ARG A 47 18.32 -38.91 11.96
N PHE A 48 17.50 -38.00 12.48
CA PHE A 48 17.41 -37.74 13.93
C PHE A 48 16.03 -37.16 14.24
N THR A 49 15.33 -37.85 15.13
CA THR A 49 13.96 -37.60 15.60
C THR A 49 13.97 -36.73 16.86
N CYS A 50 13.10 -35.72 16.93
CA CYS A 50 12.54 -35.22 18.18
C CYS A 50 11.05 -34.91 17.95
N LEU A 51 10.20 -35.42 18.83
CA LEU A 51 8.74 -35.39 18.76
C LEU A 51 8.18 -34.01 19.10
N SER A 52 7.26 -33.50 18.28
CA SER A 52 6.20 -32.60 18.76
C SER A 52 4.94 -32.72 17.90
N SER A 53 3.86 -33.18 18.55
CA SER A 53 2.43 -32.96 18.27
C SER A 53 1.94 -32.95 16.82
N LEU A 54 1.22 -34.04 16.48
CA LEU A 54 0.35 -34.22 15.31
C LEU A 54 -0.49 -32.97 15.00
N GLN A 55 -0.16 -32.28 13.91
CA GLN A 55 -1.13 -31.55 13.12
C GLN A 55 -1.62 -32.50 12.02
N THR A 56 -2.93 -32.70 11.97
CA THR A 56 -3.60 -33.42 10.89
C THR A 56 -3.40 -32.64 9.59
N ASP A 57 -2.54 -33.15 8.71
CA ASP A 57 -2.45 -32.73 7.31
C ASP A 57 -3.79 -33.04 6.62
N SER A 58 -4.66 -32.03 6.53
CA SER A 58 -5.76 -32.05 5.58
C SER A 58 -5.25 -31.52 4.26
N THR A 59 -4.97 -32.43 3.33
CA THR A 59 -4.70 -32.13 1.92
C THR A 59 -5.91 -31.42 1.33
N ILE A 60 -5.87 -30.09 1.24
CA ILE A 60 -6.92 -29.31 0.56
C ILE A 60 -6.71 -29.51 -0.94
N GLN A 61 -7.54 -30.37 -1.54
CA GLN A 61 -7.74 -30.36 -2.99
C GLN A 61 -8.41 -29.04 -3.36
N THR A 62 -7.66 -28.14 -3.99
CA THR A 62 -8.15 -26.83 -4.45
C THR A 62 -9.03 -27.00 -5.68
N THR A 63 -10.34 -27.05 -5.47
CA THR A 63 -11.36 -26.85 -6.50
C THR A 63 -11.26 -25.41 -7.02
N LEU A 64 -11.02 -25.25 -8.32
CA LEU A 64 -11.04 -23.93 -8.97
C LEU A 64 -12.50 -23.48 -9.12
N SER A 65 -12.82 -22.31 -8.58
CA SER A 65 -14.11 -21.66 -8.82
C SER A 65 -14.24 -21.21 -10.28
N SER A 66 -15.48 -20.94 -10.73
CA SER A 66 -15.79 -20.40 -12.06
C SER A 66 -15.05 -19.09 -12.39
N SER A 67 -14.49 -18.42 -11.37
CA SER A 67 -13.73 -17.17 -11.48
C SER A 67 -12.22 -17.36 -11.74
N GLY A 68 -11.70 -18.60 -11.76
CA GLY A 68 -10.28 -18.91 -11.98
C GLY A 68 -9.38 -18.72 -10.74
N TYR A 69 -9.97 -18.51 -9.56
CA TYR A 69 -9.25 -18.39 -8.29
C TYR A 69 -9.46 -19.63 -7.40
N PRO A 70 -8.47 -19.99 -6.56
CA PRO A 70 -8.61 -21.03 -5.54
C PRO A 70 -9.81 -20.75 -4.63
N GLU A 71 -10.52 -21.80 -4.22
CA GLU A 71 -11.61 -21.69 -3.25
C GLU A 71 -11.04 -21.23 -1.90
N TYR A 72 -11.33 -19.98 -1.51
CA TYR A 72 -10.77 -19.33 -0.34
C TYR A 72 -11.90 -18.86 0.59
N ASN A 73 -11.97 -19.46 1.78
CA ASN A 73 -13.15 -19.35 2.64
C ASN A 73 -13.05 -18.29 3.76
N ARG A 74 -11.84 -17.78 4.07
CA ARG A 74 -11.64 -16.84 5.19
C ARG A 74 -10.33 -16.04 5.10
N LEU A 75 -10.36 -14.72 5.24
CA LEU A 75 -9.17 -13.84 5.21
C LEU A 75 -8.29 -13.93 6.46
N MET A 76 -8.84 -14.47 7.54
CA MET A 76 -8.16 -14.74 8.79
C MET A 76 -8.06 -16.25 9.05
N PRO A 77 -6.87 -16.81 9.35
CA PRO A 77 -5.56 -16.16 9.47
C PRO A 77 -5.01 -15.70 8.11
N CYS A 78 -3.87 -15.00 8.11
CA CYS A 78 -3.28 -14.45 6.89
C CYS A 78 -3.13 -15.52 5.79
N PRO A 79 -3.61 -15.26 4.55
CA PRO A 79 -3.46 -16.18 3.44
C PRO A 79 -1.98 -16.43 3.16
N ALA A 80 -1.67 -17.67 2.77
CA ALA A 80 -0.33 -18.04 2.32
C ALA A 80 0.06 -17.38 0.97
N HIS A 81 -0.91 -16.90 0.21
CA HIS A 81 -0.71 -16.32 -1.12
C HIS A 81 -1.34 -14.93 -1.22
N ASN A 82 -0.58 -13.97 -1.75
CA ASN A 82 -1.11 -12.66 -2.11
C ASN A 82 -1.76 -12.73 -3.50
N PHE A 83 -3.06 -12.49 -3.55
CA PHE A 83 -3.79 -12.35 -4.81
C PHE A 83 -3.56 -10.96 -5.42
N PRO A 84 -3.64 -10.81 -6.76
CA PRO A 84 -3.61 -9.49 -7.38
C PRO A 84 -4.77 -8.63 -6.85
N PRO A 85 -4.59 -7.30 -6.73
CA PRO A 85 -5.65 -6.42 -6.27
C PRO A 85 -6.92 -6.60 -7.10
N ARG A 86 -8.04 -6.83 -6.40
CA ARG A 86 -9.36 -6.94 -6.99
C ARG A 86 -10.29 -5.98 -6.27
N ILE A 87 -10.75 -4.96 -6.98
CA ILE A 87 -11.68 -3.95 -6.44
C ILE A 87 -12.96 -4.04 -7.27
N GLU A 88 -14.07 -4.27 -6.59
CA GLU A 88 -15.39 -4.38 -7.21
C GLU A 88 -16.21 -3.15 -6.86
N HIS A 89 -16.85 -2.58 -7.87
CA HIS A 89 -17.72 -1.42 -7.72
C HIS A 89 -19.15 -1.86 -8.01
N MET A 90 -20.10 -1.49 -7.14
CA MET A 90 -21.48 -1.97 -7.26
C MET A 90 -22.47 -0.89 -6.84
N VAL A 91 -23.68 -0.95 -7.40
CA VAL A 91 -24.83 -0.20 -6.90
C VAL A 91 -25.81 -1.21 -6.33
N VAL A 92 -26.30 -0.92 -5.13
CA VAL A 92 -27.30 -1.73 -4.44
C VAL A 92 -28.65 -1.53 -5.11
N LEU A 93 -29.35 -2.60 -5.46
CA LEU A 93 -30.62 -2.53 -6.19
C LEU A 93 -31.85 -2.67 -5.30
N GLU A 94 -31.67 -3.15 -4.07
CA GLU A 94 -32.73 -3.44 -3.11
C GLU A 94 -32.26 -3.10 -1.68
N ASP A 95 -33.18 -2.80 -0.78
CA ASP A 95 -32.84 -2.53 0.62
C ASP A 95 -32.40 -3.84 1.29
N VAL A 96 -31.14 -3.90 1.73
CA VAL A 96 -30.51 -5.16 2.11
C VAL A 96 -29.34 -4.95 3.07
N ARG A 97 -28.97 -6.02 3.77
CA ARG A 97 -27.71 -6.08 4.51
C ARG A 97 -26.53 -6.09 3.54
N VAL A 98 -25.54 -5.26 3.81
CA VAL A 98 -24.37 -5.11 2.94
C VAL A 98 -23.65 -6.46 2.75
N ALA A 99 -23.44 -7.20 3.84
CA ALA A 99 -22.72 -8.47 3.78
C ALA A 99 -23.41 -9.51 2.88
N ASP A 100 -24.73 -9.66 3.03
CA ASP A 100 -25.53 -10.62 2.25
C ASP A 100 -25.55 -10.24 0.76
N TYR A 101 -25.67 -8.94 0.48
CA TYR A 101 -25.63 -8.43 -0.90
C TYR A 101 -24.28 -8.69 -1.55
N ILE A 102 -23.16 -8.37 -0.88
CA ILE A 102 -21.82 -8.60 -1.40
C ILE A 102 -21.59 -10.10 -1.63
N SER A 103 -21.95 -10.95 -0.66
CA SER A 103 -21.80 -12.40 -0.75
C SER A 103 -22.52 -12.96 -1.99
N LYS A 104 -23.81 -12.64 -2.15
CA LYS A 104 -24.62 -13.07 -3.30
C LYS A 104 -24.10 -12.52 -4.63
N GLN A 105 -23.77 -11.23 -4.67
CA GLN A 105 -23.42 -10.57 -5.92
C GLN A 105 -22.03 -10.94 -6.43
N LEU A 106 -21.06 -11.13 -5.53
CA LEU A 106 -19.69 -11.46 -5.89
C LEU A 106 -19.37 -12.95 -5.82
N ASP A 107 -20.33 -13.78 -5.40
CA ASP A 107 -20.13 -15.22 -5.14
C ASP A 107 -19.03 -15.48 -4.12
N LEU A 108 -19.06 -14.71 -3.02
CA LEU A 108 -18.07 -14.79 -1.95
C LEU A 108 -18.67 -15.46 -0.71
N PRO A 109 -17.90 -16.33 -0.01
CA PRO A 109 -18.35 -16.91 1.26
C PRO A 109 -18.74 -15.83 2.29
N PRO A 110 -19.84 -15.98 3.04
CA PRO A 110 -20.27 -14.97 4.03
C PRO A 110 -19.20 -14.62 5.07
N LEU A 111 -18.41 -15.60 5.51
CA LEU A 111 -17.29 -15.37 6.44
C LEU A 111 -16.17 -14.53 5.82
N TYR A 112 -15.86 -14.74 4.55
CA TYR A 112 -14.88 -13.92 3.83
C TYR A 112 -15.35 -12.45 3.75
N VAL A 113 -16.64 -12.23 3.47
CA VAL A 113 -17.22 -10.88 3.45
C VAL A 113 -17.23 -10.24 4.83
N ALA A 114 -17.48 -11.02 5.89
CA ALA A 114 -17.37 -10.53 7.26
C ALA A 114 -15.94 -10.06 7.57
N ASP A 115 -14.93 -10.85 7.22
CA ASP A 115 -13.54 -10.44 7.39
C ASP A 115 -13.19 -9.21 6.53
N LEU A 116 -13.72 -9.09 5.30
CA LEU A 116 -13.52 -7.88 4.49
C LEU A 116 -14.04 -6.61 5.19
N ILE A 117 -15.18 -6.72 5.88
CA ILE A 117 -15.74 -5.62 6.67
C ILE A 117 -14.83 -5.32 7.87
N GLU A 118 -14.35 -6.35 8.58
CA GLU A 118 -13.40 -6.21 9.69
C GLU A 118 -12.09 -5.53 9.26
N PHE A 119 -11.54 -5.91 8.10
CA PHE A 119 -10.36 -5.28 7.50
C PHE A 119 -10.60 -3.83 7.04
N GLY A 120 -11.84 -3.34 7.06
CA GLY A 120 -12.19 -2.02 6.53
C GLY A 120 -12.09 -1.94 5.01
N ALA A 121 -12.17 -3.08 4.32
CA ALA A 121 -12.04 -3.24 2.88
C ALA A 121 -13.34 -2.89 2.12
N VAL A 122 -14.46 -2.73 2.83
CA VAL A 122 -15.77 -2.42 2.26
C VAL A 122 -16.12 -0.96 2.52
N HIS A 123 -16.38 -0.22 1.45
CA HIS A 123 -16.80 1.17 1.51
C HIS A 123 -18.17 1.35 0.87
N TYR A 124 -18.91 2.35 1.34
CA TYR A 124 -20.16 2.77 0.74
C TYR A 124 -20.23 4.29 0.59
N ALA A 125 -21.02 4.74 -0.39
CA ALA A 125 -21.44 6.14 -0.53
C ALA A 125 -22.94 6.17 -0.85
N LEU A 126 -23.66 7.16 -0.34
CA LEU A 126 -25.11 7.23 -0.56
C LEU A 126 -25.42 7.45 -2.04
N VAL A 127 -24.61 8.26 -2.71
CA VAL A 127 -24.69 8.50 -4.15
C VAL A 127 -23.41 7.99 -4.80
N CYS A 128 -23.56 7.32 -5.95
CA CYS A 128 -22.44 6.85 -6.74
C CYS A 128 -21.48 8.02 -7.06
N PRO A 129 -20.18 7.88 -6.78
CA PRO A 129 -19.17 8.85 -7.20
C PRO A 129 -19.14 8.97 -8.72
N LYS A 130 -18.67 10.13 -9.22
CA LYS A 130 -18.50 10.30 -10.67
C LYS A 130 -17.56 9.23 -11.21
N PRO A 131 -17.92 8.57 -12.33
CA PRO A 131 -17.05 7.58 -12.94
C PRO A 131 -15.77 8.25 -13.46
N PRO A 132 -14.63 7.54 -13.47
CA PRO A 132 -13.40 8.05 -14.07
C PRO A 132 -13.56 8.21 -15.59
N LEU A 133 -12.66 8.98 -16.21
CA LEU A 133 -12.64 9.15 -17.67
C LEU A 133 -12.44 7.84 -18.44
N THR A 134 -11.89 6.83 -17.78
CA THR A 134 -11.67 5.48 -18.32
C THR A 134 -12.90 4.57 -18.24
N ALA A 135 -14.03 5.05 -17.71
CA ALA A 135 -15.23 4.24 -17.56
C ALA A 135 -15.88 3.90 -18.91
N THR A 136 -16.41 2.68 -19.05
CA THR A 136 -17.06 2.24 -20.29
C THR A 136 -18.41 2.95 -20.50
N PRO A 137 -18.91 3.01 -21.75
CA PRO A 137 -20.21 3.63 -22.04
C PRO A 137 -21.37 3.04 -21.22
N GLU A 138 -21.34 1.72 -20.97
CA GLU A 138 -22.32 1.02 -20.14
C GLU A 138 -22.25 1.48 -18.68
N GLN A 139 -21.05 1.65 -18.14
CA GLN A 139 -20.85 2.15 -16.78
C GLN A 139 -21.35 3.59 -16.62
N VAL A 140 -21.08 4.43 -17.62
CA VAL A 140 -21.59 5.80 -17.67
C VAL A 140 -23.12 5.82 -17.77
N LYS A 141 -23.71 4.92 -18.56
CA LYS A 141 -25.16 4.77 -18.66
C LYS A 141 -25.77 4.36 -17.32
N LEU A 142 -25.26 3.30 -16.69
CA LEU A 142 -25.71 2.84 -15.38
C LEU A 142 -25.57 3.94 -14.33
N PHE A 143 -24.43 4.64 -14.30
CA PHE A 143 -24.22 5.79 -13.44
C PHE A 143 -25.33 6.85 -13.62
N LYS A 144 -25.62 7.26 -14.85
CA LYS A 144 -26.67 8.25 -15.15
C LYS A 144 -28.04 7.79 -14.68
N GLU A 145 -28.37 6.50 -14.82
CA GLU A 145 -29.63 5.92 -14.38
C GLU A 145 -29.77 6.02 -12.86
N VAL A 146 -28.76 5.58 -12.10
CA VAL A 146 -28.81 5.53 -10.63
C VAL A 146 -28.59 6.88 -9.95
N THR A 147 -27.98 7.85 -10.64
CA THR A 147 -27.78 9.22 -10.13
C THR A 147 -28.75 10.25 -10.72
N SER A 148 -29.78 9.82 -11.45
CA SER A 148 -30.75 10.75 -12.03
C SER A 148 -31.50 11.52 -10.91
N PRO A 149 -31.79 12.83 -11.10
CA PRO A 149 -32.45 13.63 -10.06
C PRO A 149 -33.80 13.06 -9.61
N SER A 150 -34.54 12.41 -10.51
CA SER A 150 -35.84 11.77 -10.22
C SER A 150 -35.73 10.51 -9.36
N VAL A 151 -34.58 9.82 -9.38
CA VAL A 151 -34.28 8.68 -8.50
C VAL A 151 -33.79 9.18 -7.16
N LEU A 152 -32.86 10.14 -7.16
CA LEU A 152 -32.28 10.70 -5.95
C LEU A 152 -33.33 11.41 -5.08
N SER A 153 -34.19 12.25 -5.66
CA SER A 153 -35.18 13.04 -4.91
C SER A 153 -36.16 12.21 -4.07
N LYS A 154 -36.33 10.92 -4.38
CA LYS A 154 -37.20 9.99 -3.66
C LYS A 154 -36.56 9.39 -2.41
N ARG A 155 -35.23 9.52 -2.25
CA ARG A 155 -34.46 8.84 -1.20
C ARG A 155 -34.39 9.70 0.07
N THR A 156 -34.75 9.10 1.20
CA THR A 156 -34.76 9.79 2.50
C THR A 156 -33.35 10.02 3.02
N SER A 157 -32.40 9.11 2.77
CA SER A 157 -31.04 9.21 3.30
C SER A 157 -30.24 10.41 2.78
N ILE A 158 -30.64 10.97 1.64
CA ILE A 158 -29.97 12.11 0.98
C ILE A 158 -30.71 13.43 1.22
N LYS A 159 -31.87 13.42 1.88
CA LYS A 159 -32.65 14.63 2.14
C LYS A 159 -31.81 15.64 2.92
N GLY A 160 -31.70 16.86 2.40
CA GLY A 160 -30.90 17.93 3.00
C GLY A 160 -29.39 17.83 2.78
N LYS A 161 -28.90 16.84 2.03
CA LYS A 161 -27.48 16.72 1.64
C LYS A 161 -27.28 17.24 0.23
N THR A 162 -26.16 17.89 0.01
CA THR A 162 -25.66 18.16 -1.34
C THR A 162 -25.21 16.84 -1.98
N VAL A 163 -25.17 16.79 -3.32
CA VAL A 163 -24.64 15.63 -4.05
C VAL A 163 -23.21 15.31 -3.62
N ARG A 164 -22.38 16.34 -3.38
CA ARG A 164 -21.00 16.19 -2.94
C ARG A 164 -20.89 15.52 -1.57
N GLU A 165 -21.74 15.90 -0.62
CA GLU A 165 -21.78 15.27 0.70
C GLU A 165 -22.27 13.82 0.61
N ALA A 166 -23.26 13.55 -0.24
CA ALA A 166 -23.79 12.21 -0.45
C ALA A 166 -22.83 11.27 -1.19
N GLN A 167 -21.88 11.82 -1.96
CA GLN A 167 -20.79 11.09 -2.63
C GLN A 167 -19.59 10.80 -1.71
N LYS A 168 -19.57 11.32 -0.48
CA LYS A 168 -18.52 10.98 0.48
C LYS A 168 -18.57 9.48 0.78
N THR A 169 -17.41 8.84 0.72
CA THR A 169 -17.27 7.42 1.02
C THR A 169 -17.04 7.20 2.51
N PHE A 170 -17.68 6.17 3.04
CA PHE A 170 -17.59 5.72 4.42
C PHE A 170 -17.24 4.23 4.43
N ARG A 171 -16.54 3.76 5.46
CA ARG A 171 -16.35 2.32 5.66
C ARG A 171 -17.60 1.70 6.23
N VAL A 172 -17.88 0.48 5.81
CA VAL A 172 -18.83 -0.39 6.48
C VAL A 172 -18.14 -0.92 7.73
N THR A 173 -18.73 -0.72 8.90
CA THR A 173 -18.06 -1.05 10.19
C THR A 173 -18.56 -2.35 10.80
N HIS A 174 -19.76 -2.81 10.44
CA HIS A 174 -20.38 -4.00 11.01
C HIS A 174 -21.11 -4.82 9.95
N VAL A 175 -21.09 -6.15 10.11
CA VAL A 175 -21.69 -7.14 9.20
C VAL A 175 -23.23 -7.01 9.12
N ASN A 176 -23.85 -6.41 10.13
CA ASN A 176 -25.30 -6.17 10.18
C ASN A 176 -25.71 -4.83 9.56
N GLN A 177 -24.79 -4.08 8.96
CA GLN A 177 -25.10 -2.78 8.37
C GLN A 177 -26.06 -2.94 7.18
N PHE A 178 -27.17 -2.19 7.23
CA PHE A 178 -28.15 -2.08 6.17
C PHE A 178 -27.87 -0.88 5.27
N VAL A 179 -28.17 -1.04 3.98
CA VAL A 179 -28.08 0.02 2.97
C VAL A 179 -29.34 0.03 2.12
N GLU A 180 -29.77 1.23 1.75
CA GLU A 180 -30.91 1.43 0.85
C GLU A 180 -30.51 1.23 -0.62
N ALA A 181 -31.49 0.90 -1.45
CA ALA A 181 -31.35 0.85 -2.90
C ALA A 181 -30.78 2.18 -3.45
N GLY A 182 -29.88 2.06 -4.42
CA GLY A 182 -29.11 3.16 -5.00
C GLY A 182 -27.83 3.52 -4.24
N THR A 183 -27.55 2.89 -3.11
CA THR A 183 -26.26 3.03 -2.41
C THR A 183 -25.14 2.45 -3.25
N TYR A 184 -24.02 3.16 -3.35
CA TYR A 184 -22.82 2.68 -4.00
C TYR A 184 -21.93 1.91 -3.02
N LEU A 185 -21.38 0.78 -3.45
CA LEU A 185 -20.40 -0.01 -2.73
C LEU A 185 -19.08 -0.08 -3.52
N ARG A 186 -17.96 0.02 -2.79
CA ARG A 186 -16.61 -0.28 -3.28
C ARG A 186 -16.01 -1.34 -2.37
N VAL A 187 -15.80 -2.53 -2.91
CA VAL A 187 -15.34 -3.72 -2.18
C VAL A 187 -13.93 -4.06 -2.64
N HIS A 188 -12.95 -3.93 -1.76
CA HIS A 188 -11.59 -4.40 -2.01
C HIS A 188 -11.53 -5.90 -1.71
N VAL A 189 -11.84 -6.74 -2.69
CA VAL A 189 -11.95 -8.20 -2.51
C VAL A 189 -10.62 -8.82 -2.11
N HIS A 190 -9.50 -8.32 -2.64
CA HIS A 190 -8.16 -8.73 -2.23
C HIS A 190 -7.44 -7.52 -1.60
N PRO A 191 -7.68 -7.23 -0.31
CA PRO A 191 -7.03 -6.10 0.35
C PRO A 191 -5.52 -6.32 0.46
N LYS A 192 -4.72 -5.24 0.44
CA LYS A 192 -3.28 -5.32 0.69
C LYS A 192 -3.02 -5.96 2.05
N ARG A 193 -2.17 -6.99 2.11
CA ARG A 193 -1.83 -7.73 3.34
C ARG A 193 -0.47 -7.32 3.91
N SER A 194 -0.34 -7.38 5.24
CA SER A 194 0.91 -7.17 5.99
C SER A 194 1.19 -8.38 6.91
N PRO A 195 1.53 -9.56 6.34
CA PRO A 195 1.71 -10.80 7.11
C PRO A 195 2.76 -10.70 8.22
N ARG A 196 3.79 -9.87 8.02
CA ARG A 196 4.85 -9.67 9.00
C ARG A 196 4.33 -9.22 10.37
N CYS A 197 3.17 -8.56 10.43
CA CYS A 197 2.54 -8.17 11.69
C CYS A 197 2.28 -9.35 12.64
N TYR A 198 2.10 -10.57 12.14
CA TYR A 198 1.87 -11.76 12.97
C TYR A 198 3.16 -12.46 13.46
N GLU A 199 4.31 -12.07 12.91
CA GLU A 199 5.62 -12.67 13.22
C GLU A 199 6.38 -11.88 14.31
N ILE A 200 5.91 -10.67 14.61
CA ILE A 200 6.59 -9.73 15.49
C ILE A 200 6.10 -9.87 16.93
N ASP A 201 7.04 -9.98 17.87
CA ASP A 201 6.76 -9.67 19.26
C ASP A 201 6.62 -8.14 19.43
N TRP A 202 5.38 -7.65 19.42
CA TRP A 202 5.10 -6.23 19.50
C TRP A 202 5.44 -5.63 20.87
N LYS A 203 5.38 -6.42 21.96
CA LYS A 203 5.73 -5.92 23.29
C LYS A 203 7.22 -5.55 23.35
N SER A 204 8.09 -6.36 22.73
CA SER A 204 9.53 -6.09 22.69
C SER A 204 9.91 -4.88 21.82
N ARG A 205 9.00 -4.37 20.99
CA ARG A 205 9.24 -3.22 20.09
C ARG A 205 8.79 -1.89 20.69
N ILE A 206 8.13 -1.89 21.84
CA ILE A 206 7.67 -0.68 22.50
C ILE A 206 8.84 -0.05 23.26
N ILE A 207 9.23 1.16 22.86
CA ILE A 207 10.34 1.91 23.46
C ILE A 207 9.87 2.61 24.73
N ALA A 208 8.69 3.23 24.70
CA ALA A 208 8.12 3.95 25.83
C ALA A 208 6.59 4.01 25.78
N VAL A 209 5.96 4.05 26.95
CA VAL A 209 4.53 4.28 27.15
C VAL A 209 4.37 5.43 28.14
N THR A 210 3.70 6.49 27.71
CA THR A 210 3.34 7.64 28.54
C THR A 210 1.82 7.76 28.64
N ASP A 211 1.31 8.70 29.43
CA ASP A 211 -0.12 8.97 29.51
C ASP A 211 -0.71 9.48 28.19
N SER A 212 0.09 10.18 27.40
CA SER A 212 -0.35 10.85 26.16
C SER A 212 0.02 10.09 24.89
N TYR A 213 1.11 9.34 24.88
CA TYR A 213 1.66 8.72 23.68
C TYR A 213 2.41 7.40 23.94
N VAL A 214 2.68 6.69 22.85
CA VAL A 214 3.48 5.47 22.81
C VAL A 214 4.56 5.65 21.75
N VAL A 215 5.77 5.19 22.07
CA VAL A 215 6.91 5.18 21.16
C VAL A 215 7.19 3.75 20.74
N LEU A 216 7.22 3.50 19.44
CA LEU A 216 7.44 2.18 18.86
C LEU A 216 8.72 2.20 18.01
N ASP A 217 9.56 1.18 18.15
CA ASP A 217 10.55 0.81 17.15
C ASP A 217 9.87 -0.01 16.05
N LYS A 218 9.42 0.65 14.98
CA LYS A 218 8.70 0.02 13.90
C LYS A 218 9.61 -0.96 13.17
N PRO A 219 9.25 -2.25 13.04
CA PRO A 219 9.99 -3.15 12.17
C PRO A 219 9.71 -2.86 10.69
N ALA A 220 10.70 -3.04 9.82
CA ALA A 220 10.49 -2.98 8.36
C ALA A 220 9.46 -4.02 7.90
N GLY A 221 8.81 -3.81 6.75
CA GLY A 221 7.79 -4.71 6.20
C GLY A 221 6.39 -4.56 6.83
N THR A 222 6.14 -3.48 7.58
CA THR A 222 4.86 -3.21 8.26
C THR A 222 4.38 -1.78 8.02
N THR A 223 3.07 -1.57 7.95
CA THR A 223 2.51 -0.22 7.82
C THR A 223 2.37 0.44 9.20
N VAL A 224 2.59 1.76 9.27
CA VAL A 224 2.41 2.52 10.53
C VAL A 224 0.96 2.51 11.00
N GLY A 225 0.03 2.77 10.08
CA GLY A 225 -1.41 2.74 10.33
C GLY A 225 -2.16 2.02 9.22
N GLY A 226 -3.49 1.99 9.35
CA GLY A 226 -4.37 1.35 8.39
C GLY A 226 -4.27 1.97 6.99
N THR A 227 -4.27 1.12 5.96
CA THR A 227 -4.40 1.53 4.56
C THR A 227 -5.88 1.74 4.22
N THR A 228 -6.17 2.09 2.95
CA THR A 228 -7.54 2.24 2.45
C THR A 228 -8.36 0.97 2.68
N ASP A 229 -7.76 -0.19 2.47
CA ASP A 229 -8.41 -1.51 2.40
C ASP A 229 -8.01 -2.47 3.53
N ASN A 230 -7.10 -2.07 4.41
CA ASN A 230 -6.66 -2.89 5.54
C ASN A 230 -6.33 -2.01 6.75
N ILE A 231 -7.24 -1.95 7.71
CA ILE A 231 -7.02 -1.25 9.00
C ILE A 231 -6.48 -2.16 10.10
N GLU A 232 -6.54 -3.46 9.89
CA GLU A 232 -6.27 -4.46 10.91
C GLU A 232 -4.76 -4.73 11.03
N GLU A 233 -4.07 -4.86 9.90
CA GLU A 233 -2.67 -5.26 9.85
C GLU A 233 -1.74 -4.05 9.81
N SER A 234 -1.71 -3.31 10.91
CA SER A 234 -0.86 -2.13 11.09
C SER A 234 -0.18 -2.09 12.46
N CYS A 235 0.91 -1.33 12.56
CA CYS A 235 1.64 -1.11 13.80
C CYS A 235 0.75 -0.49 14.87
N ALA A 236 -0.08 0.50 14.52
CA ALA A 236 -1.04 1.11 15.43
C ALA A 236 -1.95 0.05 16.07
N THR A 237 -2.56 -0.82 15.27
CA THR A 237 -3.49 -1.85 15.73
C THR A 237 -2.79 -2.91 16.58
N PHE A 238 -1.66 -3.45 16.11
CA PHE A 238 -0.95 -4.52 16.82
C PHE A 238 -0.26 -4.04 18.10
N ALA A 239 0.34 -2.85 18.11
CA ALA A 239 0.89 -2.25 19.32
C ALA A 239 -0.21 -1.96 20.35
N SER A 240 -1.41 -1.57 19.92
CA SER A 240 -2.56 -1.37 20.81
C SER A 240 -2.98 -2.67 21.49
N ARG A 241 -3.06 -3.77 20.71
CA ARG A 241 -3.34 -5.11 21.23
C ARG A 241 -2.26 -5.58 22.19
N ALA A 242 -1.00 -5.34 21.87
CA ALA A 242 0.13 -5.69 22.73
C ALA A 242 0.13 -4.93 24.07
N LEU A 243 -0.50 -3.75 24.11
CA LEU A 243 -0.68 -2.93 25.32
C LEU A 243 -2.06 -3.11 25.99
N ASP A 244 -2.85 -4.08 25.53
CA ASP A 244 -4.21 -4.34 26.03
C ASP A 244 -5.13 -3.10 25.99
N LEU A 245 -4.92 -2.21 25.00
CA LEU A 245 -5.72 -1.00 24.80
C LEU A 245 -7.04 -1.31 24.10
N VAL A 246 -8.13 -0.72 24.60
CA VAL A 246 -9.48 -0.87 24.03
C VAL A 246 -9.59 -0.16 22.69
N GLU A 247 -9.05 1.05 22.58
CA GLU A 247 -9.03 1.80 21.33
C GLU A 247 -7.65 1.69 20.65
N PRO A 248 -7.62 1.60 19.30
CA PRO A 248 -6.38 1.74 18.57
C PRO A 248 -5.68 3.08 18.83
N LEU A 249 -4.37 2.99 18.98
CA LEU A 249 -3.41 4.06 18.93
C LEU A 249 -3.58 4.89 17.65
N LYS A 250 -3.37 6.21 17.78
CA LYS A 250 -3.62 7.18 16.70
C LYS A 250 -2.30 7.57 16.06
N THR A 251 -2.22 7.45 14.74
CA THR A 251 -1.00 7.76 13.97
C THR A 251 -0.71 9.26 13.99
N THR A 252 0.49 9.66 14.44
CA THR A 252 0.90 11.09 14.44
C THR A 252 1.75 11.46 13.22
N HIS A 253 2.51 10.50 12.69
CA HIS A 253 3.30 10.61 11.47
C HIS A 253 3.50 9.21 10.88
N GLN A 254 4.11 9.13 9.71
CA GLN A 254 4.37 7.87 9.03
C GLN A 254 5.81 7.82 8.54
N ILE A 255 6.35 6.61 8.51
CA ILE A 255 7.54 6.21 7.78
C ILE A 255 7.13 5.10 6.80
N ASP A 256 7.93 4.89 5.74
CA ASP A 256 7.58 3.95 4.69
C ASP A 256 7.47 2.51 5.25
N ASN A 257 6.72 1.65 4.55
CA ASN A 257 6.53 0.26 4.97
C ASN A 257 7.87 -0.47 5.18
N CYS A 258 8.82 -0.25 4.26
CA CYS A 258 10.15 -0.85 4.27
C CYS A 258 11.17 -0.17 5.19
N THR A 259 10.83 0.97 5.78
CA THR A 259 11.68 1.69 6.74
C THR A 259 11.43 1.15 8.15
N GLU A 260 12.50 0.97 8.93
CA GLU A 260 12.42 0.65 10.36
C GLU A 260 12.65 1.89 11.25
N GLY A 261 12.38 1.79 12.55
CA GLY A 261 12.73 2.82 13.52
C GLY A 261 11.56 3.54 14.19
N CYS A 262 11.88 4.65 14.85
CA CYS A 262 10.98 5.35 15.77
C CYS A 262 9.70 5.85 15.10
N VAL A 263 8.56 5.52 15.70
CA VAL A 263 7.24 6.09 15.39
C VAL A 263 6.53 6.44 16.68
N ILE A 264 5.89 7.62 16.69
CA ILE A 264 5.09 8.11 17.81
C ILE A 264 3.61 7.89 17.50
N PHE A 265 2.91 7.23 18.42
CA PHE A 265 1.47 7.11 18.40
C PHE A 265 0.84 7.89 19.55
N ALA A 266 -0.25 8.59 19.28
CA ALA A 266 -1.03 9.25 20.31
C ALA A 266 -2.05 8.28 20.92
N ARG A 267 -2.25 8.35 22.23
CA ARG A 267 -3.32 7.60 22.93
C ARG A 267 -4.67 8.30 22.74
N THR A 268 -4.67 9.63 22.72
CA THR A 268 -5.86 10.48 22.62
C THR A 268 -5.92 11.26 21.30
N LYS A 269 -7.12 11.71 20.88
CA LYS A 269 -7.26 12.53 19.65
C LYS A 269 -6.65 13.92 19.86
N GLU A 270 -6.75 14.41 21.08
CA GLU A 270 -6.26 15.68 21.56
C GLU A 270 -4.74 15.74 21.39
N TYR A 271 -4.01 14.77 21.93
CA TYR A 271 -2.56 14.72 21.80
C TYR A 271 -2.12 14.48 20.34
N CYS A 272 -2.88 13.70 19.57
CA CYS A 272 -2.63 13.54 18.13
C CYS A 272 -2.61 14.90 17.41
N SER A 273 -3.58 15.77 17.71
CA SER A 273 -3.66 17.13 17.16
C SER A 273 -2.49 18.02 17.62
N VAL A 274 -2.09 17.90 18.89
CA VAL A 274 -0.90 18.60 19.43
C VAL A 274 0.34 18.19 18.64
N PHE A 275 0.60 16.89 18.51
CA PHE A 275 1.80 16.39 17.82
C PHE A 275 1.80 16.74 16.32
N HIS A 276 0.64 16.73 15.65
CA HIS A 276 0.51 17.23 14.28
C HIS A 276 0.92 18.70 14.15
N THR A 277 0.59 19.52 15.15
CA THR A 277 0.98 20.93 15.19
C THR A 277 2.50 21.06 15.33
N LYS A 278 3.12 20.26 16.22
CA LYS A 278 4.60 20.22 16.37
C LYS A 278 5.31 19.88 15.06
N ILE A 279 4.83 18.87 14.33
CA ILE A 279 5.39 18.51 13.02
C ILE A 279 5.22 19.65 12.01
N ARG A 280 4.04 20.28 11.96
CA ARG A 280 3.74 21.38 11.04
C ARG A 280 4.65 22.59 11.30
N ASN A 281 4.92 22.87 12.57
CA ASN A 281 5.79 23.96 13.01
C ASN A 281 7.29 23.62 12.93
N LYS A 282 7.65 22.41 12.48
CA LYS A 282 9.04 21.90 12.43
C LYS A 282 9.72 21.85 13.81
N GLU A 283 8.95 21.64 14.87
CA GLU A 283 9.44 21.49 16.25
C GLU A 283 9.96 20.08 16.55
N VAL A 284 9.70 19.12 15.65
CA VAL A 284 10.13 17.73 15.77
C VAL A 284 11.36 17.47 14.92
N LYS A 285 12.48 17.15 15.56
CA LYS A 285 13.72 16.74 14.92
C LYS A 285 13.71 15.23 14.67
N LYS A 286 13.99 14.83 13.43
CA LYS A 286 14.02 13.43 12.98
C LYS A 286 15.38 13.12 12.38
N LEU A 287 16.12 12.18 12.99
CA LEU A 287 17.35 11.66 12.42
C LEU A 287 17.11 10.27 11.84
N TYR A 288 17.74 10.03 10.70
CA TYR A 288 17.74 8.77 10.00
C TYR A 288 19.16 8.25 9.87
N ARG A 289 19.28 6.93 9.86
CA ARG A 289 20.49 6.22 9.46
C ARG A 289 20.20 5.54 8.14
N ALA A 290 21.05 5.75 7.16
CA ALA A 290 20.91 5.21 5.82
C ALA A 290 22.14 4.40 5.44
N LEU A 291 21.96 3.24 4.83
CA LEU A 291 23.00 2.47 4.17
C LEU A 291 22.91 2.73 2.66
N ALA A 292 23.73 3.65 2.18
CA ALA A 292 23.79 4.07 0.79
C ALA A 292 24.84 3.26 0.00
N ALA A 293 24.56 2.96 -1.26
CA ALA A 293 25.44 2.21 -2.14
C ALA A 293 26.59 3.05 -2.74
N GLY A 294 26.52 4.37 -2.57
CA GLY A 294 27.53 5.34 -3.03
C GLY A 294 27.81 6.42 -1.98
N PRO A 295 28.96 7.11 -2.06
CA PRO A 295 29.34 8.15 -1.12
C PRO A 295 28.49 9.42 -1.33
N LEU A 296 28.25 10.14 -0.24
CA LEU A 296 27.59 11.45 -0.25
C LEU A 296 28.43 12.47 0.52
N PRO A 297 28.57 13.71 0.02
CA PRO A 297 29.18 14.78 0.81
C PRO A 297 28.30 15.16 2.00
N CYS A 298 28.91 15.61 3.09
CA CYS A 298 28.19 16.20 4.21
C CYS A 298 27.65 17.58 3.81
N GLY A 299 26.48 17.95 4.33
CA GLY A 299 25.82 19.22 4.04
C GLY A 299 24.34 19.10 3.67
N ILE A 300 23.74 20.23 3.32
CA ILE A 300 22.31 20.32 3.01
C ILE A 300 22.06 20.00 1.53
N PHE A 301 21.17 19.04 1.29
CA PHE A 301 20.68 18.68 -0.04
C PHE A 301 19.30 19.26 -0.23
N SER A 302 19.17 20.15 -1.22
CA SER A 302 17.89 20.74 -1.61
C SER A 302 17.48 20.20 -2.97
N HIS A 303 16.28 19.64 -3.05
CA HIS A 303 15.67 19.19 -4.31
C HIS A 303 14.22 19.66 -4.34
N TYR A 304 13.64 19.71 -5.53
CA TYR A 304 12.21 19.90 -5.75
C TYR A 304 11.61 18.57 -6.15
N MET A 305 10.48 18.19 -5.54
CA MET A 305 9.80 16.93 -5.81
C MET A 305 8.46 17.18 -6.52
N ARG A 306 8.20 16.41 -7.58
CA ARG A 306 6.94 16.50 -8.34
C ARG A 306 5.74 16.31 -7.42
N PRO A 307 4.68 17.15 -7.49
CA PRO A 307 3.53 17.08 -6.60
C PRO A 307 2.54 15.97 -6.97
N VAL A 308 3.01 14.91 -7.63
CA VAL A 308 2.20 13.75 -8.03
C VAL A 308 2.53 12.58 -7.11
N ASN A 309 1.50 11.94 -6.54
CA ASN A 309 1.69 10.82 -5.63
C ASN A 309 1.86 9.48 -6.33
N MET A 310 2.84 9.40 -7.23
CA MET A 310 3.21 8.19 -7.95
C MET A 310 4.69 7.90 -7.75
N ALA A 311 5.02 6.65 -7.46
CA ALA A 311 6.39 6.21 -7.23
C ALA A 311 6.92 5.46 -8.47
N PRO A 312 8.23 5.53 -8.78
CA PRO A 312 9.27 6.25 -8.05
C PRO A 312 9.07 7.77 -8.10
N ARG A 313 9.33 8.44 -6.98
CA ARG A 313 9.24 9.91 -6.88
C ARG A 313 10.36 10.55 -7.70
N LEU A 314 9.98 11.48 -8.55
CA LEU A 314 10.90 12.30 -9.33
C LEU A 314 11.29 13.55 -8.55
N VAL A 315 12.60 13.82 -8.55
CA VAL A 315 13.20 14.99 -7.92
C VAL A 315 14.14 15.68 -8.90
N SER A 316 14.36 16.98 -8.70
CA SER A 316 15.30 17.78 -9.51
C SER A 316 15.98 18.84 -8.64
N GLU A 317 17.18 19.25 -9.03
CA GLU A 317 17.94 20.34 -8.39
C GLU A 317 17.60 21.72 -9.00
N ASP A 318 17.00 21.75 -10.20
CA ASP A 318 16.70 22.98 -10.93
C ASP A 318 15.36 23.59 -10.46
N ALA A 319 15.47 24.70 -9.72
CA ALA A 319 14.32 25.46 -9.24
C ALA A 319 13.64 26.27 -10.35
N ASP A 320 14.40 26.70 -11.35
CA ASP A 320 13.99 27.70 -12.34
C ASP A 320 13.17 27.06 -13.47
N SER A 321 13.47 25.82 -13.84
CA SER A 321 12.71 25.08 -14.87
C SER A 321 11.43 24.43 -14.36
N ILE A 322 11.16 24.46 -13.05
CA ILE A 322 10.13 23.62 -12.43
C ILE A 322 9.17 24.42 -11.53
N LYS A 323 8.05 24.85 -12.11
CA LYS A 323 6.96 25.52 -11.37
C LYS A 323 6.09 24.53 -10.59
N GLY A 324 5.82 24.84 -9.32
CA GLY A 324 4.83 24.13 -8.50
C GLY A 324 5.31 22.83 -7.84
N TRP A 325 6.59 22.47 -7.97
CA TRP A 325 7.15 21.32 -7.25
C TRP A 325 7.46 21.68 -5.80
N HIS A 326 7.46 20.66 -4.94
CA HIS A 326 7.63 20.87 -3.51
C HIS A 326 9.10 20.80 -3.12
N LEU A 327 9.59 21.84 -2.43
CA LEU A 327 10.92 21.83 -1.82
C LEU A 327 11.06 20.66 -0.82
N CYS A 328 12.14 19.92 -0.97
CA CYS A 328 12.57 18.79 -0.15
C CYS A 328 14.00 19.05 0.32
N GLN A 329 14.21 19.12 1.63
CA GLN A 329 15.52 19.33 2.23
C GLN A 329 15.84 18.25 3.25
N LEU A 330 17.07 17.77 3.19
CA LEU A 330 17.71 16.92 4.18
C LEU A 330 19.16 17.38 4.35
N GLU A 331 19.77 17.02 5.47
CA GLU A 331 21.17 17.33 5.76
C GLU A 331 21.91 16.03 6.09
N ILE A 332 22.99 15.75 5.36
CA ILE A 332 23.91 14.66 5.66
C ILE A 332 24.90 15.17 6.70
N LEU A 333 24.80 14.63 7.92
CA LEU A 333 25.65 15.00 9.06
C LEU A 333 26.98 14.24 9.05
N GLU A 334 26.92 12.97 8.67
CA GLU A 334 28.07 12.06 8.62
C GLU A 334 27.83 11.06 7.48
N CYS A 335 28.91 10.62 6.83
CA CYS A 335 28.90 9.61 5.78
C CYS A 335 30.17 8.76 5.92
N LYS A 336 30.03 7.54 6.44
CA LYS A 336 31.14 6.64 6.76
C LYS A 336 31.15 5.42 5.85
N LYS A 337 32.30 5.16 5.22
CA LYS A 337 32.51 3.93 4.45
C LYS A 337 32.59 2.72 5.38
N ILE A 338 31.79 1.70 5.11
CA ILE A 338 31.74 0.43 5.84
C ILE A 338 31.74 -0.76 4.86
N PRO A 339 32.10 -1.99 5.30
CA PRO A 339 31.92 -3.18 4.48
C PRO A 339 30.46 -3.35 4.06
N TRP A 340 30.23 -3.84 2.85
CA TRP A 340 28.88 -4.23 2.43
C TRP A 340 28.38 -5.40 3.33
N PRO A 341 27.10 -5.42 3.74
CA PRO A 341 26.56 -6.52 4.55
C PRO A 341 26.72 -7.88 3.87
N ASP A 342 27.05 -8.93 4.61
CA ASP A 342 27.20 -10.25 4.00
C ASP A 342 25.85 -10.86 3.56
N ALA A 343 25.93 -11.86 2.68
CA ALA A 343 24.75 -12.52 2.13
C ALA A 343 23.90 -13.24 3.19
N ALA A 344 24.47 -13.62 4.34
CA ALA A 344 23.73 -14.24 5.42
C ALA A 344 22.83 -13.20 6.12
N THR A 345 23.39 -12.03 6.41
CA THR A 345 22.70 -10.87 6.99
C THR A 345 21.58 -10.38 6.08
N GLU A 346 21.87 -10.21 4.79
CA GLU A 346 20.84 -9.81 3.81
C GLU A 346 19.69 -10.82 3.73
N LYS A 347 20.01 -12.12 3.76
CA LYS A 347 19.00 -13.19 3.74
C LYS A 347 18.17 -13.22 5.02
N GLU A 348 18.78 -13.07 6.18
CA GLU A 348 18.09 -13.01 7.48
C GLU A 348 17.06 -11.88 7.51
N HIS A 349 17.43 -10.71 6.99
CA HIS A 349 16.57 -9.54 6.97
C HIS A 349 15.71 -9.40 5.70
N ASN A 350 15.73 -10.40 4.82
CA ASN A 350 14.97 -10.44 3.56
C ASN A 350 15.21 -9.21 2.67
N ILE A 351 16.46 -8.80 2.55
CA ILE A 351 16.90 -7.68 1.71
C ILE A 351 16.99 -8.14 0.25
N GLU A 352 16.34 -7.42 -0.65
CA GLU A 352 16.34 -7.75 -2.08
C GLU A 352 17.68 -7.38 -2.73
N ASP A 353 18.25 -8.31 -3.50
CA ASP A 353 19.33 -7.96 -4.42
C ASP A 353 18.76 -7.14 -5.58
N CYS A 354 19.21 -5.89 -5.68
CA CYS A 354 18.71 -4.90 -6.62
C CYS A 354 19.72 -4.59 -7.75
N GLY A 355 20.76 -5.41 -7.90
CA GLY A 355 21.66 -5.38 -9.07
C GLY A 355 22.74 -4.30 -9.04
N TRP A 356 23.09 -3.77 -7.88
CA TRP A 356 24.21 -2.83 -7.76
C TRP A 356 25.55 -3.50 -8.11
N THR A 357 26.40 -2.82 -8.88
CA THR A 357 27.57 -3.43 -9.52
C THR A 357 28.77 -3.66 -8.60
N SER A 358 28.99 -2.78 -7.60
CA SER A 358 30.08 -2.93 -6.62
C SER A 358 29.49 -3.16 -5.23
N ARG A 359 29.74 -4.35 -4.67
CA ARG A 359 29.24 -4.77 -3.35
C ARG A 359 30.38 -5.03 -2.36
N ASP A 360 31.46 -4.27 -2.49
CA ASP A 360 32.60 -4.36 -1.57
C ASP A 360 32.37 -3.49 -0.34
N PHE A 361 31.78 -2.31 -0.54
CA PHE A 361 31.57 -1.31 0.50
C PHE A 361 30.24 -0.58 0.31
N ALA A 362 29.65 -0.17 1.43
CA ALA A 362 28.53 0.74 1.50
C ALA A 362 28.89 1.97 2.35
N TYR A 363 28.00 2.95 2.38
CA TYR A 363 28.20 4.20 3.10
C TYR A 363 27.07 4.39 4.09
N GLU A 364 27.41 4.38 5.37
CA GLU A 364 26.47 4.68 6.43
C GLU A 364 26.36 6.19 6.63
N CYS A 365 25.19 6.73 6.37
CA CYS A 365 24.90 8.15 6.45
C CYS A 365 23.98 8.46 7.63
N THR A 366 24.35 9.44 8.46
CA THR A 366 23.45 10.05 9.45
C THR A 366 22.77 11.26 8.81
N ILE A 367 21.45 11.26 8.76
CA ILE A 367 20.65 12.22 8.00
C ILE A 367 19.69 12.96 8.93
N ASN A 368 19.75 14.29 8.93
CA ASN A 368 18.77 15.16 9.56
C ASN A 368 17.69 15.55 8.55
N LEU A 369 16.45 15.09 8.77
CA LEU A 369 15.36 15.25 7.81
C LEU A 369 14.58 16.57 8.06
N LEU A 370 14.85 17.59 7.25
CA LEU A 370 14.33 18.96 7.42
C LEU A 370 12.91 19.16 6.86
N THR A 371 12.53 18.38 5.84
CA THR A 371 11.17 18.33 5.29
C THR A 371 10.63 16.91 5.25
N GLY A 372 9.31 16.72 5.19
CA GLY A 372 8.69 15.38 5.19
C GLY A 372 7.85 15.12 3.96
N LYS A 373 8.45 14.69 2.85
CA LYS A 373 7.70 14.15 1.68
C LYS A 373 7.83 12.63 1.61
N THR A 374 6.83 11.99 1.00
CA THR A 374 6.82 10.54 0.75
C THR A 374 8.08 10.13 -0.02
N HIS A 375 8.78 9.10 0.46
CA HIS A 375 10.03 8.57 -0.11
C HIS A 375 11.16 9.61 -0.27
N GLN A 376 11.14 10.73 0.47
CA GLN A 376 12.07 11.84 0.25
C GLN A 376 13.54 11.40 0.29
N ILE A 377 13.98 10.74 1.36
CA ILE A 377 15.37 10.27 1.51
C ILE A 377 15.73 9.32 0.36
N ARG A 378 14.86 8.34 0.08
CA ARG A 378 15.06 7.31 -0.95
C ARG A 378 15.28 7.93 -2.34
N ALA A 379 14.42 8.89 -2.71
CA ALA A 379 14.48 9.57 -4.00
C ALA A 379 15.70 10.51 -4.11
N GLN A 380 16.00 11.31 -3.07
CA GLN A 380 17.13 12.25 -3.10
C GLN A 380 18.47 11.50 -3.15
N LEU A 381 18.63 10.43 -2.36
CA LEU A 381 19.85 9.62 -2.36
C LEU A 381 20.08 8.94 -3.70
N ALA A 382 19.03 8.37 -4.30
CA ALA A 382 19.11 7.77 -5.63
C ALA A 382 19.46 8.79 -6.72
N ALA A 383 18.85 9.99 -6.70
CA ALA A 383 19.18 11.08 -7.64
C ALA A 383 20.60 11.62 -7.47
N CYS A 384 21.20 11.44 -6.29
CA CYS A 384 22.62 11.74 -6.04
C CYS A 384 23.56 10.60 -6.46
N GLY A 385 23.05 9.53 -7.09
CA GLY A 385 23.84 8.36 -7.47
C GLY A 385 24.21 7.43 -6.31
N ALA A 386 23.55 7.58 -5.16
CA ALA A 386 23.83 6.83 -3.93
C ALA A 386 22.55 6.17 -3.38
N PRO A 387 21.88 5.29 -4.15
CA PRO A 387 20.63 4.65 -3.72
C PRO A 387 20.83 3.80 -2.46
N LEU A 388 19.74 3.59 -1.72
CA LEU A 388 19.75 2.78 -0.50
C LEU A 388 19.86 1.29 -0.82
N VAL A 389 20.68 0.57 -0.04
CA VAL A 389 20.82 -0.89 -0.14
C VAL A 389 19.45 -1.57 0.04
N GLY A 390 19.12 -2.51 -0.85
CA GLY A 390 17.84 -3.23 -0.83
C GLY A 390 16.64 -2.50 -1.42
N ASP A 391 16.78 -1.25 -1.85
CA ASP A 391 15.65 -0.47 -2.40
C ASP A 391 15.34 -0.88 -3.84
N SER A 392 14.46 -1.87 -4.00
CA SER A 392 14.02 -2.42 -5.29
C SER A 392 13.29 -1.44 -6.21
N MET A 393 12.96 -0.26 -5.71
CA MET A 393 12.32 0.81 -6.48
C MET A 393 13.37 1.79 -6.99
N TYR A 394 14.18 2.34 -6.09
CA TYR A 394 15.06 3.46 -6.41
C TYR A 394 16.46 3.03 -6.85
N MET A 395 16.95 1.85 -6.43
CA MET A 395 18.26 1.37 -6.86
C MET A 395 18.26 1.00 -8.36
N PRO A 396 17.31 0.22 -8.89
CA PRO A 396 17.24 -0.05 -10.34
C PRO A 396 17.04 1.23 -11.15
N ALA A 397 16.28 2.19 -10.63
CA ALA A 397 16.10 3.50 -11.24
C ALA A 397 17.42 4.27 -11.35
N ALA A 398 18.21 4.34 -10.28
CA ALA A 398 19.53 4.97 -10.29
C ALA A 398 20.52 4.26 -11.23
N ILE A 399 20.49 2.92 -11.29
CA ILE A 399 21.30 2.14 -12.24
C ILE A 399 20.91 2.50 -13.68
N ALA A 400 19.62 2.53 -13.99
CA ALA A 400 19.13 2.88 -15.32
C ALA A 400 19.54 4.30 -15.74
N GLU A 401 19.45 5.27 -14.83
CA GLU A 401 19.89 6.65 -15.06
C GLU A 401 21.41 6.76 -15.24
N THR A 402 22.19 5.92 -14.55
CA THR A 402 23.66 5.86 -14.74
C THR A 402 24.03 5.32 -16.12
N VAL A 403 23.26 4.35 -16.64
CA VAL A 403 23.47 3.77 -17.97
C VAL A 403 22.96 4.69 -19.08
N ASN A 404 21.82 5.36 -18.86
CA ASN A 404 21.22 6.29 -19.80
C ASN A 404 20.65 7.51 -19.05
N PRO A 405 21.40 8.62 -18.93
CA PRO A 405 20.96 9.81 -18.20
C PRO A 405 19.69 10.47 -18.75
N GLU A 406 19.33 10.23 -20.03
CA GLU A 406 18.15 10.83 -20.67
C GLU A 406 16.84 10.13 -20.27
N ILE A 407 16.94 8.93 -19.69
CA ILE A 407 15.78 8.10 -19.31
C ILE A 407 14.95 8.75 -18.20
N ASN A 408 15.59 9.54 -17.33
CA ASN A 408 14.92 10.30 -16.29
C ASN A 408 14.63 11.69 -16.85
N PRO A 409 13.35 12.03 -17.12
CA PRO A 409 13.01 13.27 -17.80
C PRO A 409 13.33 14.53 -16.97
N TYR A 410 13.74 14.40 -15.71
CA TYR A 410 14.10 15.48 -14.79
C TYR A 410 15.45 15.27 -14.08
N GLY A 411 16.26 14.31 -14.54
CA GLY A 411 17.56 13.96 -13.98
C GLY A 411 18.69 14.94 -14.33
N LYS A 412 19.89 14.71 -13.79
CA LYS A 412 21.06 15.60 -13.97
C LYS A 412 21.58 15.68 -15.42
N GLY A 413 21.23 14.71 -16.27
CA GLY A 413 21.68 14.65 -17.66
C GLY A 413 21.04 15.68 -18.61
N LYS A 414 20.13 16.53 -18.14
CA LYS A 414 19.43 17.51 -18.97
C LYS A 414 19.94 18.92 -18.76
N GLU A 415 21.06 19.26 -19.38
CA GLU A 415 21.28 20.67 -19.71
C GLU A 415 20.36 21.10 -20.87
N HIS A 416 19.97 20.23 -21.81
CA HIS A 416 19.15 20.62 -22.98
C HIS A 416 18.14 19.54 -23.43
N CYS A 417 16.95 19.48 -22.84
CA CYS A 417 15.89 18.61 -23.37
C CYS A 417 14.65 19.40 -23.78
N THR A 418 14.59 19.73 -25.07
CA THR A 418 13.45 20.33 -25.78
C THR A 418 12.37 19.29 -26.08
N MET A 419 11.93 18.54 -25.07
CA MET A 419 10.79 17.62 -25.22
C MET A 419 9.47 18.37 -25.00
N GLU A 420 8.48 18.07 -25.85
CA GLU A 420 7.10 18.53 -25.65
C GLU A 420 6.53 17.98 -24.33
N GLU A 421 5.55 18.68 -23.76
CA GLU A 421 4.98 18.34 -22.45
C GLU A 421 4.31 16.95 -22.45
N SER A 422 3.69 16.57 -23.57
CA SER A 422 3.08 15.24 -23.81
C SER A 422 4.11 14.09 -23.76
N ASP A 423 5.29 14.30 -24.33
CA ASP A 423 6.34 13.27 -24.36
C ASP A 423 6.96 13.08 -22.98
N LYS A 424 7.07 14.17 -22.19
CA LYS A 424 7.49 14.10 -20.80
C LYS A 424 6.51 13.30 -19.95
N GLU A 425 5.21 13.46 -20.14
CA GLU A 425 4.21 12.67 -19.41
C GLU A 425 4.28 11.18 -19.74
N THR A 426 4.48 10.84 -21.02
CA THR A 426 4.63 9.45 -21.47
C THR A 426 5.90 8.82 -20.88
N ALA A 427 7.04 9.52 -20.95
CA ALA A 427 8.29 9.06 -20.36
C ALA A 427 8.18 8.83 -18.85
N VAL A 428 7.44 9.68 -18.13
CA VAL A 428 7.19 9.47 -16.70
C VAL A 428 6.33 8.23 -16.45
N ALA A 429 5.31 7.98 -17.27
CA ALA A 429 4.47 6.79 -17.13
C ALA A 429 5.30 5.51 -17.34
N GLU A 430 6.15 5.47 -18.37
CA GLU A 430 7.07 4.35 -18.63
C GLU A 430 8.09 4.14 -17.50
N TRP A 431 8.64 5.23 -16.96
CA TRP A 431 9.56 5.20 -15.83
C TRP A 431 8.91 4.57 -14.59
N ILE A 432 7.67 4.99 -14.29
CA ILE A 432 6.89 4.46 -13.17
C ILE A 432 6.58 2.97 -13.36
N ASP A 433 6.14 2.57 -14.54
CA ASP A 433 5.84 1.17 -14.84
C ASP A 433 7.07 0.27 -14.69
N ARG A 434 8.23 0.74 -15.15
CA ARG A 434 9.48 -0.02 -15.11
C ARG A 434 10.07 -0.18 -13.70
N HIS A 435 9.92 0.83 -12.84
CA HIS A 435 10.67 0.93 -11.58
C HIS A 435 9.80 1.00 -10.31
N GLY A 436 8.47 1.04 -10.43
CA GLY A 436 7.54 1.26 -9.31
C GLY A 436 7.36 0.11 -8.31
N LYS A 437 8.25 -0.89 -8.29
CA LYS A 437 8.11 -2.07 -7.42
C LYS A 437 8.56 -1.76 -5.99
N GLU A 438 7.60 -1.69 -5.05
CA GLU A 438 7.89 -1.54 -3.62
C GLU A 438 8.78 -2.68 -3.07
N PRO A 439 9.74 -2.37 -2.18
CA PRO A 439 10.51 -3.40 -1.46
C PRO A 439 9.60 -4.30 -0.64
N LYS A 440 9.88 -5.60 -0.62
CA LYS A 440 9.06 -6.60 0.10
C LYS A 440 9.13 -6.48 1.62
N VAL A 441 10.33 -6.25 2.17
CA VAL A 441 10.56 -6.24 3.62
C VAL A 441 11.34 -5.00 4.04
N GLY A 442 12.68 -5.04 3.98
CA GLY A 442 13.54 -3.99 4.50
C GLY A 442 14.40 -3.35 3.43
N ILE A 443 14.79 -2.11 3.69
CA ILE A 443 15.85 -1.40 2.98
C ILE A 443 16.87 -0.89 4.00
N GLY A 444 18.01 -0.41 3.53
CA GLY A 444 19.03 0.24 4.34
C GLY A 444 18.60 1.61 4.87
N LEU A 445 17.46 1.72 5.56
CA LEU A 445 16.95 2.98 6.10
C LEU A 445 16.24 2.75 7.43
N GLN A 446 16.69 3.48 8.45
CA GLN A 446 16.14 3.48 9.79
C GLN A 446 15.86 4.92 10.24
N ALA A 447 14.65 5.19 10.76
CA ALA A 447 14.35 6.39 11.53
C ALA A 447 14.96 6.23 12.94
N CYS A 448 16.27 6.46 13.06
CA CYS A 448 17.04 6.08 14.22
C CYS A 448 16.75 6.92 15.47
N GLN A 449 16.31 8.17 15.32
CA GLN A 449 16.04 9.06 16.45
C GLN A 449 14.90 10.04 16.16
N ILE A 450 14.07 10.29 17.16
CA ILE A 450 13.09 11.37 17.15
C ILE A 450 13.17 12.19 18.45
N SER A 451 13.07 13.50 18.34
CA SER A 451 13.13 14.40 19.52
C SER A 451 12.32 15.67 19.31
N TRP A 452 11.81 16.22 20.41
CA TRP A 452 11.10 17.50 20.47
C TRP A 452 11.18 18.07 21.88
N GLU A 453 10.80 19.34 22.03
CA GLU A 453 10.71 20.03 23.32
C GLU A 453 9.30 20.59 23.49
N ASP A 454 8.77 20.50 24.71
CA ASP A 454 7.49 21.07 25.12
C ASP A 454 7.52 21.46 26.60
N ASP A 455 6.36 21.86 27.13
CA ASP A 455 6.22 22.33 28.51
C ASP A 455 6.61 21.25 29.54
N ASP A 456 6.56 19.97 29.17
CA ASP A 456 6.96 18.84 30.01
C ASP A 456 8.47 18.52 29.90
N GLY A 457 9.20 19.23 29.02
CA GLY A 457 10.65 19.15 28.87
C GLY A 457 11.12 18.62 27.51
N LYS A 458 12.33 18.07 27.49
CA LYS A 458 12.97 17.51 26.28
C LYS A 458 12.66 16.03 26.16
N HIS A 459 12.08 15.65 25.04
CA HIS A 459 11.76 14.27 24.69
C HIS A 459 12.75 13.77 23.66
N PHE A 460 13.35 12.61 23.92
CA PHE A 460 14.37 12.01 23.08
C PHE A 460 14.20 10.50 23.07
N TYR A 461 14.08 9.92 21.87
CA TYR A 461 13.91 8.48 21.69
C TYR A 461 14.79 7.98 20.56
N GLU A 462 15.41 6.82 20.78
CA GLU A 462 16.26 6.12 19.82
C GLU A 462 15.70 4.73 19.51
N ALA A 463 15.74 4.35 18.23
CA ALA A 463 15.42 3.01 17.79
C ALA A 463 16.55 2.03 18.16
N GLY A 464 16.29 0.73 18.02
CA GLY A 464 17.32 -0.29 18.18
C GLY A 464 18.44 -0.22 17.13
N THR A 465 19.35 -1.18 17.20
CA THR A 465 20.42 -1.33 16.20
C THR A 465 19.80 -1.62 14.82
N PRO A 466 20.23 -0.93 13.75
CA PRO A 466 19.75 -1.23 12.41
C PRO A 466 20.24 -2.61 11.95
N TRP A 467 19.51 -3.24 11.02
CA TRP A 467 19.80 -4.61 10.60
C TRP A 467 21.20 -4.85 9.99
N TRP A 468 21.86 -3.80 9.50
CA TRP A 468 23.17 -3.89 8.87
C TRP A 468 24.35 -3.71 9.84
N ARG A 469 24.10 -3.68 11.16
CA ARG A 469 25.11 -3.45 12.19
C ARG A 469 25.25 -4.59 13.18
#